data_AF-A0A920JW90-F1
#
_entry.id   AF-A0A920JW90-F1
#
_cell.length_a   1.000
_cell.length_b   1.000
_cell.length_c   1.000
_cell.angle_alpha   90.00
_cell.angle_beta   90.00
_cell.angle_gamma   90.00
#
_symmetry.space_group_name_H-M   'P 1'
#
loop_
_entity.id
_entity.type
_entity.pdbx_description
1 polymer ?
#
loop_
_entity_poly.entity_id
_entity_poly.type
_entity_poly.pdbx_seq_one_letter_code
_entity_poly.pdbx_strand_id
1 'polypeptide(L)'
;MSENLETSGVIIDNLPVGSNAIAVNAPFTSDDATRLAINSHQPTTGPVAWYEAHIQSEEGLNIMGGLFPSSPTIGVGFNENLAWGATVNKPDLVDIFALTTNAKEPDKYLLDGRWRSFREKTIKLKVKLFGFLPWQVKRKALYTEHGPAIETPHGIYAIRYAGMGEVKQIEQWLAMNKATNFEEWLAALAQHTFASFNFVYSDKDGNIAFIHNSMTPVRIPGYNWHNYLPGDKSSLIWDSYISFEKLPMVINPSSGYLISANQSPFFVTSDKDNPDRKNYSNEDGFPTRMTNRAVRGLELLSELDKIDEQTFSSIKHDKKYSKNSRAYKYLEKAMLADLGDLNTQKHEIYANAQTI
;
A
#
# COMPACT_ATOMS: atom_id res chain seq x y z
N MET A 1 22.61 11.51 13.42
CA MET A 1 21.41 12.21 13.90
C MET A 1 20.23 11.63 13.16
N SER A 2 19.44 10.80 13.85
CA SER A 2 18.25 10.13 13.31
C SER A 2 17.04 10.96 13.71
N GLU A 3 16.75 12.01 12.95
CA GLU A 3 15.55 12.82 13.17
C GLU A 3 14.38 12.23 12.38
N ASN A 4 13.33 11.89 13.13
CA ASN A 4 11.94 11.86 12.72
C ASN A 4 11.60 11.03 11.47
N LEU A 5 11.70 9.71 11.60
CA LEU A 5 10.70 8.85 10.96
C LEU A 5 9.40 9.00 11.74
N GLU A 6 8.67 10.08 11.49
CA GLU A 6 7.26 10.14 11.84
C GLU A 6 6.57 8.98 11.14
N THR A 7 6.23 7.92 11.88
CA THR A 7 5.24 6.95 11.43
C THR A 7 3.84 7.54 11.61
N SER A 8 3.60 8.76 11.12
CA SER A 8 2.25 9.26 10.94
C SER A 8 1.57 8.35 9.91
N GLY A 9 0.25 8.15 10.05
CA GLY A 9 -0.52 7.52 8.98
C GLY A 9 -0.30 8.27 7.66
N VAL A 10 -0.77 7.74 6.54
CA VAL A 10 -0.86 8.61 5.35
C VAL A 10 -1.87 9.70 5.75
N ILE A 11 -1.43 10.95 5.79
CA ILE A 11 -2.26 12.12 6.05
C ILE A 11 -2.28 12.90 4.76
N ILE A 12 -3.46 13.15 4.21
CA ILE A 12 -3.67 14.05 3.07
C ILE A 12 -4.51 15.21 3.60
N ASP A 13 -4.00 16.44 3.45
CA ASP A 13 -4.66 17.66 3.91
C ASP A 13 -5.12 17.62 5.38
N ASN A 14 -4.26 17.13 6.28
CA ASN A 14 -4.53 16.94 7.72
C ASN A 14 -5.64 15.93 8.07
N LEU A 15 -6.12 15.13 7.11
CA LEU A 15 -7.10 14.07 7.37
C LEU A 15 -6.42 12.69 7.42
N PRO A 16 -6.78 11.83 8.39
CA PRO A 16 -6.27 10.47 8.44
C PRO A 16 -6.79 9.65 7.26
N VAL A 17 -5.87 9.09 6.48
CA VAL A 17 -6.19 8.21 5.35
C VAL A 17 -6.11 6.75 5.79
N GLY A 18 -7.01 5.94 5.25
CA GLY A 18 -7.15 4.53 5.58
C GLY A 18 -8.16 3.85 4.67
N SER A 19 -8.39 2.57 4.88
CA SER A 19 -9.50 1.85 4.25
C SER A 19 -9.81 0.63 5.08
N ASN A 20 -11.08 0.25 5.12
CA ASN A 20 -11.53 -1.06 5.58
C ASN A 20 -12.18 -1.79 4.42
N ALA A 21 -11.94 -3.08 4.33
CA ALA A 21 -12.75 -4.01 3.56
C ALA A 21 -13.02 -5.24 4.43
N ILE A 22 -14.28 -5.62 4.59
CA ILE A 22 -14.70 -6.73 5.46
C ILE A 22 -15.58 -7.66 4.65
N ALA A 23 -15.28 -8.95 4.62
CA ALA A 23 -16.13 -9.96 4.00
C ALA A 23 -16.55 -11.02 5.00
N VAL A 24 -17.78 -11.50 4.89
CA VAL A 24 -18.32 -12.64 5.66
C VAL A 24 -19.09 -13.54 4.68
N ASN A 25 -18.79 -14.84 4.69
CA ASN A 25 -19.41 -15.78 3.77
C ASN A 25 -20.75 -16.30 4.29
N ALA A 26 -21.55 -16.84 3.37
CA ALA A 26 -22.92 -17.29 3.61
C ALA A 26 -23.11 -18.17 4.87
N PRO A 27 -22.29 -19.21 5.16
CA PRO A 27 -22.49 -20.07 6.33
C PRO A 27 -22.43 -19.33 7.68
N PHE A 28 -21.78 -18.17 7.74
CA PHE A 28 -21.61 -17.34 8.93
C PHE A 28 -22.58 -16.16 8.96
N THR A 29 -23.62 -16.21 8.11
CA THR A 29 -24.72 -15.26 8.11
C THR A 29 -26.04 -15.94 8.42
N SER A 30 -27.01 -15.19 8.94
CA SER A 30 -28.32 -15.71 9.36
C SER A 30 -29.30 -15.93 8.20
N ASP A 31 -29.02 -15.37 7.03
CA ASP A 31 -29.86 -15.40 5.82
C ASP A 31 -29.14 -15.97 4.59
N ASP A 32 -28.03 -16.69 4.82
CA ASP A 32 -27.22 -17.36 3.79
C ASP A 32 -26.66 -16.43 2.70
N ALA A 33 -26.56 -15.12 2.96
CA ALA A 33 -25.98 -14.17 2.03
C ALA A 33 -24.50 -13.87 2.31
N THR A 34 -23.67 -13.92 1.28
CA THR A 34 -22.29 -13.41 1.33
C THR A 34 -22.29 -11.88 1.38
N ARG A 35 -21.49 -11.29 2.26
CA ARG A 35 -21.45 -9.85 2.49
C ARG A 35 -20.06 -9.28 2.32
N LEU A 36 -20.00 -8.09 1.72
CA LEU A 36 -18.79 -7.28 1.62
C LEU A 36 -19.10 -5.82 2.01
N ALA A 37 -18.31 -5.27 2.93
CA ALA A 37 -18.30 -3.85 3.25
C ALA A 37 -17.07 -3.22 2.63
N ILE A 38 -17.26 -2.34 1.65
CA ILE A 38 -16.20 -1.51 1.07
C ILE A 38 -16.22 -0.15 1.77
N ASN A 39 -15.23 0.13 2.63
CA ASN A 39 -15.17 1.36 3.41
C ASN A 39 -13.80 2.04 3.27
N SER A 40 -13.57 2.60 2.08
CA SER A 40 -12.38 3.39 1.78
C SER A 40 -12.41 4.76 2.46
N HIS A 41 -11.27 5.24 2.96
CA HIS A 41 -11.10 6.59 3.53
C HIS A 41 -10.14 7.38 2.64
N GLN A 42 -10.67 7.91 1.54
CA GLN A 42 -9.96 8.80 0.62
C GLN A 42 -10.36 10.26 0.88
N PRO A 43 -9.54 11.23 0.43
CA PRO A 43 -9.94 12.63 0.35
C PRO A 43 -11.29 12.82 -0.36
N THR A 44 -12.05 13.82 0.07
CA THR A 44 -13.34 14.16 -0.56
C THR A 44 -13.19 15.04 -1.81
N THR A 45 -11.97 15.49 -2.10
CA THR A 45 -11.63 16.34 -3.25
C THR A 45 -10.32 15.89 -3.89
N GLY A 46 -10.05 16.39 -5.10
CA GLY A 46 -8.80 16.12 -5.80
C GLY A 46 -8.79 14.82 -6.60
N PRO A 47 -7.61 14.38 -7.07
CA PRO A 47 -7.49 13.31 -8.07
C PRO A 47 -7.81 11.91 -7.55
N VAL A 48 -7.93 11.75 -6.24
CA VAL A 48 -8.25 10.46 -5.57
C VAL A 48 -9.60 10.51 -4.83
N ALA A 49 -10.42 11.52 -5.09
CA ALA A 49 -11.80 11.55 -4.62
C ALA A 49 -12.61 10.50 -5.38
N TRP A 50 -13.46 9.75 -4.67
CA TRP A 50 -14.32 8.78 -5.34
C TRP A 50 -15.39 9.46 -6.19
N TYR A 51 -15.57 8.95 -7.41
CA TYR A 51 -16.70 9.20 -8.27
C TYR A 51 -17.47 7.90 -8.43
N GLU A 52 -18.75 7.90 -8.11
CA GLU A 52 -19.61 6.73 -8.25
C GLU A 52 -20.14 6.65 -9.68
N ALA A 53 -20.05 5.46 -10.27
CA ALA A 53 -20.59 5.19 -11.60
C ALA A 53 -21.09 3.76 -11.71
N HIS A 54 -22.07 3.58 -12.59
CA HIS A 54 -22.46 2.29 -13.13
C HIS A 54 -22.13 2.30 -14.62
N ILE A 55 -21.23 1.39 -15.04
CA ILE A 55 -20.76 1.30 -16.43
C ILE A 55 -21.35 0.03 -17.03
N GLN A 56 -22.08 0.19 -18.11
CA GLN A 56 -22.67 -0.90 -18.87
C GLN A 56 -22.29 -0.79 -20.35
N SER A 57 -21.98 -1.92 -21.00
CA SER A 57 -21.74 -1.99 -22.44
C SER A 57 -22.44 -3.21 -23.06
N GLU A 58 -22.68 -3.15 -24.37
CA GLU A 58 -23.20 -4.28 -25.15
C GLU A 58 -22.17 -5.41 -25.32
N GLU A 59 -20.90 -5.16 -24.95
CA GLU A 59 -19.80 -6.14 -24.99
C GLU A 59 -19.60 -6.90 -23.66
N GLY A 60 -20.58 -6.81 -22.74
CA GLY A 60 -20.60 -7.60 -21.50
C GLY A 60 -20.02 -6.91 -20.27
N LEU A 61 -19.74 -5.60 -20.32
CA LEU A 61 -19.42 -4.85 -19.11
C LEU A 61 -20.72 -4.49 -18.37
N ASN A 62 -20.79 -4.80 -17.08
CA ASN A 62 -21.89 -4.39 -16.20
C ASN A 62 -21.35 -4.29 -14.76
N ILE A 63 -20.91 -3.10 -14.35
CA ILE A 63 -20.19 -2.95 -13.07
C ILE A 63 -20.54 -1.62 -12.42
N MET A 64 -20.84 -1.64 -11.13
CA MET A 64 -21.16 -0.46 -10.34
C MET A 64 -20.18 -0.30 -9.19
N GLY A 65 -19.75 0.94 -8.93
CA GLY A 65 -18.90 1.23 -7.79
C GLY A 65 -18.20 2.58 -7.88
N GLY A 66 -17.04 2.67 -7.24
CA GLY A 66 -16.20 3.86 -7.19
C GLY A 66 -15.04 3.80 -8.18
N LEU A 67 -14.79 4.93 -8.86
CA LEU A 67 -13.61 5.18 -9.68
C LEU A 67 -12.98 6.53 -9.31
N PHE A 68 -11.69 6.71 -9.61
CA PHE A 68 -11.04 8.01 -9.46
C PHE A 68 -11.23 8.87 -10.72
N PRO A 69 -11.24 10.20 -10.61
CA PRO A 69 -11.34 11.11 -11.75
C PRO A 69 -10.41 10.71 -12.90
N SER A 70 -10.97 10.59 -14.10
CA SER A 70 -10.29 10.16 -15.33
C SER A 70 -9.96 8.66 -15.44
N SER A 71 -10.30 7.84 -14.43
CA SER A 71 -10.19 6.39 -14.54
C SER A 71 -11.27 5.84 -15.48
N PRO A 72 -10.93 4.97 -16.45
CA PRO A 72 -11.91 4.38 -17.37
C PRO A 72 -12.63 3.15 -16.80
N THR A 73 -12.29 2.71 -15.59
CA THR A 73 -12.77 1.47 -14.96
C THR A 73 -13.14 1.67 -13.49
N ILE A 74 -14.03 0.82 -12.96
CA ILE A 74 -14.36 0.76 -11.54
C ILE A 74 -13.18 0.15 -10.76
N GLY A 75 -12.73 0.85 -9.71
CA GLY A 75 -11.63 0.40 -8.86
C GLY A 75 -12.09 -0.44 -7.66
N VAL A 76 -13.27 -0.15 -7.12
CA VAL A 76 -13.94 -0.91 -6.05
C VAL A 76 -15.44 -0.94 -6.31
N GLY A 77 -16.10 -2.07 -6.14
CA GLY A 77 -17.50 -2.19 -6.52
C GLY A 77 -17.99 -3.62 -6.63
N PHE A 78 -19.04 -3.81 -7.42
CA PHE A 78 -19.72 -5.07 -7.62
C PHE A 78 -20.42 -5.14 -8.98
N ASN A 79 -20.64 -6.37 -9.46
CA ASN A 79 -21.57 -6.72 -10.54
C ASN A 79 -22.61 -7.72 -10.00
N GLU A 80 -23.40 -8.32 -10.88
CA GLU A 80 -24.45 -9.27 -10.49
C GLU A 80 -23.93 -10.58 -9.86
N ASN A 81 -22.64 -10.88 -9.97
CA ASN A 81 -22.05 -12.13 -9.47
C ASN A 81 -21.07 -11.91 -8.31
N LEU A 82 -20.29 -10.84 -8.33
CA LEU A 82 -19.15 -10.64 -7.43
C LEU A 82 -18.95 -9.18 -7.02
N ALA A 83 -18.16 -8.99 -5.97
CA ALA A 83 -17.76 -7.70 -5.44
C ALA A 83 -16.31 -7.71 -4.93
N TRP A 84 -15.63 -6.57 -4.96
CA TRP A 84 -14.34 -6.41 -4.30
C TRP A 84 -14.12 -5.00 -3.76
N GLY A 85 -13.40 -4.94 -2.64
CA GLY A 85 -12.85 -3.72 -2.07
C GLY A 85 -11.32 -3.73 -2.11
N ALA A 86 -10.71 -2.55 -2.13
CA ALA A 86 -9.26 -2.39 -2.08
C ALA A 86 -8.84 -1.62 -0.81
N THR A 87 -7.70 -1.99 -0.24
CA THR A 87 -7.05 -1.20 0.84
C THR A 87 -5.57 -1.01 0.56
N VAL A 88 -5.00 0.10 1.03
CA VAL A 88 -3.55 0.34 0.93
C VAL A 88 -2.79 -0.68 1.76
N ASN A 89 -1.77 -1.31 1.17
CA ASN A 89 -1.03 -2.41 1.79
C ASN A 89 0.44 -2.09 2.15
N LYS A 90 0.95 -0.89 1.84
CA LYS A 90 2.28 -0.38 2.25
C LYS A 90 3.47 -1.39 2.15
N PRO A 91 3.62 -2.16 1.06
CA PRO A 91 4.81 -2.98 0.83
C PRO A 91 6.06 -2.10 0.61
N ASP A 92 7.23 -2.67 0.86
CA ASP A 92 8.52 -2.08 0.50
C ASP A 92 8.82 -2.30 -1.01
N LEU A 93 8.69 -1.24 -1.81
CA LEU A 93 8.76 -1.29 -3.27
C LEU A 93 9.81 -0.36 -3.88
N VAL A 94 10.62 0.31 -3.06
CA VAL A 94 11.55 1.35 -3.53
C VAL A 94 12.89 1.15 -2.85
N ASP A 95 13.95 1.09 -3.66
CA ASP A 95 15.32 0.94 -3.18
C ASP A 95 16.19 2.11 -3.68
N ILE A 96 17.06 2.59 -2.80
CA ILE A 96 17.90 3.77 -3.02
C ILE A 96 19.37 3.35 -3.03
N PHE A 97 20.11 3.78 -4.05
CA PHE A 97 21.49 3.40 -4.31
C PHE A 97 22.41 4.61 -4.25
N ALA A 98 23.40 4.60 -3.36
CA ALA A 98 24.41 5.64 -3.29
C ALA A 98 25.44 5.43 -4.41
N LEU A 99 25.48 6.33 -5.39
CA LEU A 99 26.39 6.22 -6.52
C LEU A 99 27.78 6.76 -6.17
N THR A 100 28.82 6.06 -6.65
CA THR A 100 30.19 6.58 -6.64
C THR A 100 30.46 7.31 -7.97
N THR A 101 30.82 8.59 -7.92
CA THR A 101 31.10 9.42 -9.10
C THR A 101 32.59 9.58 -9.37
N ASN A 102 32.97 9.84 -10.62
CA ASN A 102 34.37 10.10 -10.97
C ASN A 102 34.70 11.59 -10.81
N ALA A 103 35.62 11.93 -9.91
CA ALA A 103 36.00 13.32 -9.65
C ALA A 103 36.62 14.03 -10.88
N LYS A 104 37.23 13.29 -11.80
CA LYS A 104 37.80 13.83 -13.05
C LYS A 104 36.79 13.88 -14.20
N GLU A 105 35.79 13.01 -14.16
CA GLU A 105 34.75 12.85 -15.19
C GLU A 105 33.37 12.79 -14.50
N PRO A 106 32.84 13.93 -14.02
CA PRO A 106 31.66 13.97 -13.15
C PRO A 106 30.37 13.49 -13.83
N ASP A 107 30.39 13.30 -15.15
CA ASP A 107 29.33 12.67 -15.95
C ASP A 107 29.37 11.14 -15.90
N LYS A 108 30.21 10.53 -15.05
CA LYS A 108 30.31 9.08 -14.88
C LYS A 108 30.11 8.60 -13.44
N TYR A 109 29.53 7.41 -13.32
CA TYR A 109 29.38 6.66 -12.08
C TYR A 109 30.03 5.27 -12.19
N LEU A 110 30.46 4.72 -11.07
CA LEU A 110 31.08 3.40 -11.00
C LEU A 110 30.01 2.31 -10.97
N LEU A 111 30.18 1.26 -11.78
CA LEU A 111 29.37 0.04 -11.73
C LEU A 111 30.24 -1.17 -12.08
N ASP A 112 30.32 -2.15 -11.18
CA ASP A 112 31.13 -3.37 -11.30
C ASP A 112 32.58 -3.10 -11.72
N GLY A 113 33.20 -2.09 -11.09
CA GLY A 113 34.58 -1.70 -11.37
C GLY A 113 34.79 -0.90 -12.68
N ARG A 114 33.73 -0.54 -13.40
CA ARG A 114 33.80 0.23 -14.65
C ARG A 114 33.07 1.57 -14.54
N TRP A 115 33.66 2.63 -15.08
CA TRP A 115 33.00 3.93 -15.19
C TRP A 115 31.96 3.93 -16.32
N ARG A 116 30.72 4.23 -16.00
CA ARG A 116 29.58 4.35 -16.92
C ARG A 116 29.10 5.79 -16.97
N SER A 117 28.76 6.29 -18.16
CA SER A 117 28.18 7.63 -18.28
C SER A 117 26.73 7.67 -17.80
N PHE A 118 26.33 8.77 -17.18
CA PHE A 118 24.91 9.05 -16.95
C PHE A 118 24.19 9.21 -18.30
N ARG A 119 22.95 8.71 -18.37
CA ARG A 119 22.03 9.15 -19.42
C ARG A 119 21.36 10.43 -18.95
N GLU A 120 21.42 11.47 -19.76
CA GLU A 120 20.96 12.81 -19.37
C GLU A 120 19.77 13.25 -20.23
N LYS A 121 18.78 13.87 -19.59
CA LYS A 121 17.66 14.50 -20.29
C LYS A 121 17.47 15.92 -19.76
N THR A 122 17.43 16.89 -20.67
CA THR A 122 17.07 18.27 -20.29
C THR A 122 15.55 18.39 -20.22
N ILE A 123 15.03 18.60 -19.01
CA ILE A 123 13.64 18.90 -18.75
C ILE A 123 13.43 20.41 -18.81
N LYS A 124 12.45 20.86 -19.61
CA LYS A 124 12.06 22.26 -19.73
C LYS A 124 10.81 22.49 -18.88
N LEU A 125 10.95 23.21 -17.77
CA LEU A 125 9.89 23.56 -16.85
C LEU A 125 9.38 24.96 -17.17
N LYS A 126 8.07 25.11 -17.37
CA LYS A 126 7.44 26.41 -17.53
C LYS A 126 6.99 26.90 -16.16
N VAL A 127 7.42 28.11 -15.78
CA VAL A 127 7.05 28.77 -14.53
C VAL A 127 6.45 30.15 -14.84
N LYS A 128 5.60 30.66 -13.95
CA LYS A 128 5.09 32.04 -14.05
C LYS A 128 5.84 32.92 -13.05
N LEU A 129 6.56 33.91 -13.55
CA LEU A 129 7.13 34.98 -12.74
C LEU A 129 6.05 36.05 -12.49
N PHE A 130 5.99 36.58 -11.27
CA PHE A 130 5.02 37.60 -10.86
C PHE A 130 3.53 37.23 -11.09
N GLY A 131 3.22 35.94 -11.28
CA GLY A 131 1.86 35.46 -11.54
C GLY A 131 1.38 35.56 -13.00
N PHE A 132 2.09 36.29 -13.87
CA PHE A 132 1.64 36.53 -15.25
C PHE A 132 2.72 36.34 -16.34
N LEU A 133 4.01 36.47 -16.03
CA LEU A 133 5.08 36.41 -17.02
C LEU A 133 5.59 34.97 -17.19
N PRO A 134 5.37 34.28 -18.33
CA PRO A 134 5.88 32.94 -18.53
C PRO A 134 7.40 32.94 -18.68
N TRP A 135 8.06 32.02 -18.00
CA TRP A 135 9.50 31.81 -18.08
C TRP A 135 9.82 30.32 -18.18
N GLN A 136 10.88 29.96 -18.90
CA GLN A 136 11.29 28.56 -19.05
C GLN A 136 12.61 28.30 -18.32
N VAL A 137 12.55 27.40 -17.34
CA VAL A 137 13.71 26.93 -16.59
C VAL A 137 14.12 25.57 -17.14
N LYS A 138 15.42 25.36 -17.36
CA LYS A 138 15.98 24.04 -17.72
C LYS A 138 16.48 23.32 -16.47
N ARG A 139 16.19 22.03 -16.35
CA ARG A 139 16.71 21.13 -15.33
C ARG A 139 17.26 19.88 -15.98
N LYS A 140 18.37 19.37 -15.44
CA LYS A 140 18.99 18.13 -15.88
C LYS A 140 18.35 16.98 -15.11
N ALA A 141 17.86 15.97 -15.81
CA ALA A 141 17.47 14.69 -15.23
C ALA A 141 18.53 13.65 -15.56
N LEU A 142 19.03 12.97 -14.54
CA LEU A 142 20.03 11.91 -14.65
C LEU A 142 19.37 10.55 -14.57
N TYR A 143 19.90 9.60 -15.32
CA TYR A 143 19.48 8.19 -15.30
C TYR A 143 20.72 7.29 -15.32
N THR A 144 20.63 6.19 -14.59
CA THR A 144 21.63 5.11 -14.52
C THR A 144 20.97 3.77 -14.83
N GLU A 145 21.73 2.66 -14.79
CA GLU A 145 21.15 1.31 -14.90
C GLU A 145 20.12 1.02 -13.79
N HIS A 146 20.28 1.61 -12.60
CA HIS A 146 19.34 1.46 -11.50
C HIS A 146 17.98 2.13 -11.82
N GLY A 147 18.01 3.32 -12.42
CA GLY A 147 16.82 4.16 -12.62
C GLY A 147 17.16 5.66 -12.62
N PRO A 148 16.17 6.55 -12.40
CA PRO A 148 16.42 7.97 -12.26
C PRO A 148 17.36 8.24 -11.07
N ALA A 149 18.23 9.25 -11.21
CA ALA A 149 19.17 9.65 -10.18
C ALA A 149 18.95 11.10 -9.76
N ILE A 150 19.07 11.34 -8.45
CA ILE A 150 18.92 12.63 -7.80
C ILE A 150 20.28 13.07 -7.28
N GLU A 151 20.70 14.25 -7.71
CA GLU A 151 21.88 14.92 -7.17
C GLU A 151 21.51 15.72 -5.91
N THR A 152 22.25 15.51 -4.84
CA THR A 152 22.06 16.18 -3.54
C THR A 152 23.41 16.71 -3.04
N PRO A 153 23.43 17.61 -2.04
CA PRO A 153 24.69 18.05 -1.42
C PRO A 153 25.54 16.91 -0.83
N HIS A 154 24.91 15.78 -0.48
CA HIS A 154 25.56 14.63 0.14
C HIS A 154 25.98 13.54 -0.86
N GLY A 155 25.76 13.76 -2.17
CA GLY A 155 26.06 12.78 -3.22
C GLY A 155 24.90 12.56 -4.20
N ILE A 156 25.11 11.65 -5.15
CA ILE A 156 24.12 11.28 -6.15
C ILE A 156 23.51 9.92 -5.78
N TYR A 157 22.18 9.86 -5.75
CA TYR A 157 21.43 8.66 -5.38
C TYR A 157 20.55 8.21 -6.55
N ALA A 158 20.67 6.95 -6.96
CA ALA A 158 19.75 6.36 -7.91
C ALA A 158 18.58 5.68 -7.21
N ILE A 159 17.42 5.69 -7.84
CA ILE A 159 16.18 5.12 -7.30
C ILE A 159 15.70 4.01 -8.22
N ARG A 160 15.48 2.83 -7.64
CA ARG A 160 14.76 1.72 -8.27
C ARG A 160 13.40 1.59 -7.60
N TYR A 161 12.32 1.45 -8.38
CA TYR A 161 10.97 1.32 -7.82
C TYR A 161 10.11 0.35 -8.63
N ALA A 162 9.15 -0.30 -7.96
CA ALA A 162 8.34 -1.34 -8.59
C ALA A 162 7.40 -0.76 -9.64
N GLY A 163 7.16 -1.48 -10.73
CA GLY A 163 6.34 -1.01 -11.85
C GLY A 163 7.03 0.03 -12.75
N MET A 164 8.36 0.16 -12.69
CA MET A 164 9.12 1.04 -13.60
C MET A 164 8.84 0.68 -15.07
N GLY A 165 8.10 1.55 -15.77
CA GLY A 165 7.73 1.35 -17.17
C GLY A 165 6.47 0.51 -17.39
N GLU A 166 5.79 0.08 -16.32
CA GLU A 166 4.51 -0.63 -16.42
C GLU A 166 3.37 0.35 -16.73
N VAL A 167 2.50 -0.02 -17.68
CA VAL A 167 1.35 0.76 -18.14
C VAL A 167 0.06 -0.06 -18.28
N LYS A 168 0.10 -1.38 -18.09
CA LYS A 168 -1.00 -2.31 -18.29
C LYS A 168 -2.02 -2.39 -17.14
N GLN A 169 -1.87 -1.55 -16.12
CA GLN A 169 -2.81 -1.48 -14.99
C GLN A 169 -4.26 -1.25 -15.44
N ILE A 170 -4.46 -0.51 -16.53
CA ILE A 170 -5.80 -0.30 -17.11
C ILE A 170 -6.37 -1.60 -17.68
N GLU A 171 -5.55 -2.42 -18.34
CA GLU A 171 -5.96 -3.73 -18.88
C GLU A 171 -6.36 -4.68 -17.74
N GLN A 172 -5.58 -4.69 -16.66
CA GLN A 172 -5.88 -5.49 -15.48
C GLN A 172 -7.17 -5.05 -14.79
N TRP A 173 -7.38 -3.75 -14.58
CA TRP A 173 -8.65 -3.26 -14.03
C TRP A 173 -9.83 -3.65 -14.92
N LEU A 174 -9.71 -3.48 -16.23
CA LEU A 174 -10.77 -3.83 -17.17
C LEU A 174 -11.09 -5.34 -17.12
N ALA A 175 -10.07 -6.20 -17.03
CA ALA A 175 -10.26 -7.64 -16.90
C ALA A 175 -11.00 -8.00 -15.59
N MET A 176 -10.65 -7.37 -14.46
CA MET A 176 -11.37 -7.57 -13.20
C MET A 176 -12.82 -7.09 -13.28
N ASN A 177 -13.08 -5.98 -13.97
CA ASN A 177 -14.42 -5.42 -14.15
C ASN A 177 -15.31 -6.32 -15.03
N LYS A 178 -14.72 -7.15 -15.90
CA LYS A 178 -15.42 -8.11 -16.76
C LYS A 178 -15.58 -9.50 -16.14
N ALA A 179 -14.93 -9.78 -15.01
CA ALA A 179 -14.99 -11.10 -14.39
C ALA A 179 -16.40 -11.44 -13.92
N THR A 180 -16.80 -12.69 -14.13
CA THR A 180 -18.15 -13.19 -13.79
C THR A 180 -18.14 -14.20 -12.64
N ASN A 181 -16.96 -14.68 -12.25
CA ASN A 181 -16.75 -15.63 -11.17
C ASN A 181 -15.38 -15.43 -10.51
N PHE A 182 -15.12 -16.17 -9.43
CA PHE A 182 -13.90 -16.06 -8.65
C PHE A 182 -12.66 -16.41 -9.46
N GLU A 183 -12.71 -17.47 -10.27
CA GLU A 183 -11.59 -17.94 -11.07
C GLU A 183 -11.16 -16.88 -12.11
N GLU A 184 -12.12 -16.28 -12.81
CA GLU A 184 -11.87 -15.19 -13.76
C GLU A 184 -11.31 -13.94 -13.07
N TRP A 185 -11.86 -13.59 -11.91
CA TRP A 185 -11.40 -12.43 -11.16
C TRP A 185 -9.97 -12.63 -10.63
N LEU A 186 -9.66 -13.83 -10.12
CA LEU A 186 -8.34 -14.19 -9.65
C LEU A 186 -7.33 -14.26 -10.81
N ALA A 187 -7.73 -14.81 -11.96
CA ALA A 187 -6.90 -14.83 -13.18
C ALA A 187 -6.62 -13.41 -13.71
N ALA A 188 -7.62 -12.51 -13.65
CA ALA A 188 -7.43 -11.10 -13.96
C ALA A 188 -6.44 -10.45 -12.97
N LEU A 189 -6.56 -10.74 -11.67
CA LEU A 189 -5.63 -10.23 -10.67
C LEU A 189 -4.20 -10.78 -10.85
N ALA A 190 -4.07 -12.02 -11.32
CA ALA A 190 -2.79 -12.68 -11.61
C ALA A 190 -2.02 -12.08 -12.80
N GLN A 191 -2.61 -11.16 -13.58
CA GLN A 191 -1.85 -10.34 -14.54
C GLN A 191 -0.76 -9.50 -13.84
N HIS A 192 -0.94 -9.24 -12.53
CA HIS A 192 0.09 -8.74 -11.61
C HIS A 192 0.78 -7.43 -12.07
N THR A 193 0.00 -6.51 -12.63
CA THR A 193 0.46 -5.20 -13.12
C THR A 193 0.32 -4.08 -12.08
N PHE A 194 -0.46 -4.30 -11.01
CA PHE A 194 -0.59 -3.36 -9.90
C PHE A 194 0.60 -3.43 -8.94
N ALA A 195 1.21 -2.28 -8.68
CA ALA A 195 2.32 -2.19 -7.74
C ALA A 195 1.90 -2.51 -6.29
N SER A 196 0.73 -2.05 -5.83
CA SER A 196 0.39 -2.09 -4.39
C SER A 196 -1.10 -1.90 -4.12
N PHE A 197 -1.80 -2.99 -3.76
CA PHE A 197 -3.13 -2.97 -3.12
C PHE A 197 -3.38 -4.28 -2.37
N ASN A 198 -4.07 -4.23 -1.23
CA ASN A 198 -4.82 -5.40 -0.76
C ASN A 198 -6.16 -5.44 -1.49
N PHE A 199 -6.66 -6.63 -1.76
CA PHE A 199 -8.03 -6.84 -2.21
C PHE A 199 -8.78 -7.73 -1.21
N VAL A 200 -10.05 -7.41 -0.98
CA VAL A 200 -11.01 -8.30 -0.33
C VAL A 200 -12.15 -8.54 -1.31
N TYR A 201 -12.37 -9.79 -1.66
CA TYR A 201 -13.33 -10.27 -2.64
C TYR A 201 -14.49 -10.98 -1.95
N SER A 202 -15.66 -10.95 -2.57
CA SER A 202 -16.80 -11.78 -2.21
C SER A 202 -17.70 -12.09 -3.42
N ASP A 203 -18.38 -13.23 -3.45
CA ASP A 203 -19.39 -13.52 -4.48
C ASP A 203 -20.66 -14.21 -3.98
N LYS A 204 -21.62 -14.32 -4.91
CA LYS A 204 -22.93 -14.95 -4.70
C LYS A 204 -22.84 -16.45 -4.34
N ASP A 205 -21.71 -17.11 -4.63
CA ASP A 205 -21.53 -18.55 -4.42
C ASP A 205 -20.93 -18.87 -3.05
N GLY A 206 -20.69 -17.85 -2.21
CA GLY A 206 -20.14 -18.05 -0.86
C GLY A 206 -18.64 -17.82 -0.77
N ASN A 207 -17.95 -17.49 -1.87
CA ASN A 207 -16.50 -17.32 -1.81
C ASN A 207 -16.15 -15.96 -1.21
N ILE A 208 -15.11 -15.96 -0.38
CA ILE A 208 -14.44 -14.75 0.10
C ILE A 208 -12.93 -14.94 -0.02
N ALA A 209 -12.22 -13.88 -0.42
CA ALA A 209 -10.77 -13.94 -0.53
C ALA A 209 -10.09 -12.64 -0.12
N PHE A 210 -8.90 -12.76 0.48
CA PHE A 210 -7.98 -11.67 0.74
C PHE A 210 -6.70 -11.91 -0.06
N ILE A 211 -6.26 -10.89 -0.79
CA ILE A 211 -5.02 -10.94 -1.57
C ILE A 211 -4.17 -9.71 -1.22
N HIS A 212 -2.96 -9.94 -0.70
CA HIS A 212 -1.94 -8.90 -0.55
C HIS A 212 -1.19 -8.71 -1.87
N ASN A 213 -1.82 -8.02 -2.83
CA ASN A 213 -1.22 -7.81 -4.14
C ASN A 213 -0.12 -6.74 -4.08
N SER A 214 1.11 -7.13 -4.42
CA SER A 214 2.24 -6.21 -4.55
C SER A 214 3.24 -6.70 -5.59
N MET A 215 3.85 -5.78 -6.33
CA MET A 215 5.02 -6.06 -7.15
C MET A 215 6.27 -6.15 -6.26
N THR A 216 6.30 -7.13 -5.36
CA THR A 216 7.39 -7.29 -4.39
C THR A 216 8.67 -7.69 -5.12
N PRO A 217 9.74 -6.87 -5.09
CA PRO A 217 10.97 -7.17 -5.82
C PRO A 217 11.69 -8.40 -5.26
N VAL A 218 12.27 -9.21 -6.14
CA VAL A 218 13.14 -10.32 -5.73
C VAL A 218 14.50 -9.75 -5.35
N ARG A 219 14.75 -9.69 -4.04
CA ARG A 219 15.95 -9.13 -3.45
C ARG A 219 16.91 -10.24 -3.01
N ILE A 220 18.21 -10.00 -3.18
CA ILE A 220 19.23 -10.92 -2.67
C ILE A 220 19.40 -10.76 -1.14
N PRO A 221 19.75 -11.85 -0.42
CA PRO A 221 19.98 -11.80 1.02
C PRO A 221 21.29 -11.07 1.37
N GLY A 222 21.42 -10.69 2.64
CA GLY A 222 22.65 -10.12 3.20
C GLY A 222 22.76 -8.59 3.09
N TYR A 223 21.69 -7.92 2.68
CA TYR A 223 21.59 -6.46 2.64
C TYR A 223 20.41 -5.99 3.47
N ASN A 224 20.55 -4.82 4.10
CA ASN A 224 19.43 -4.13 4.69
C ASN A 224 18.84 -3.17 3.65
N TRP A 225 17.77 -3.60 3.00
CA TRP A 225 17.09 -2.87 1.91
C TRP A 225 16.39 -1.58 2.37
N HIS A 226 16.24 -1.36 3.68
CA HIS A 226 15.74 -0.09 4.22
C HIS A 226 16.80 1.04 4.27
N ASN A 227 18.07 0.74 3.97
CA ASN A 227 19.16 1.71 3.97
C ASN A 227 19.56 2.11 2.54
N TYR A 228 20.45 3.09 2.42
CA TYR A 228 21.14 3.34 1.15
C TYR A 228 22.02 2.14 0.80
N LEU A 229 21.81 1.62 -0.41
CA LEU A 229 22.53 0.47 -0.96
C LEU A 229 23.77 0.91 -1.73
N PRO A 230 24.80 0.04 -1.87
CA PRO A 230 25.91 0.30 -2.77
C PRO A 230 25.43 0.45 -4.22
N GLY A 231 25.67 1.61 -4.83
CA GLY A 231 25.32 1.89 -6.21
C GLY A 231 26.36 1.43 -7.25
N ASP A 232 27.37 0.69 -6.82
CA ASP A 232 28.46 0.18 -7.65
C ASP A 232 28.35 -1.33 -7.93
N LYS A 233 27.26 -1.98 -7.52
CA LYS A 233 27.02 -3.43 -7.71
C LYS A 233 25.76 -3.67 -8.53
N SER A 234 25.91 -4.16 -9.77
CA SER A 234 24.75 -4.47 -10.61
C SER A 234 23.90 -5.62 -10.06
N SER A 235 24.48 -6.52 -9.26
CA SER A 235 23.76 -7.62 -8.61
C SER A 235 22.65 -7.18 -7.64
N LEU A 236 22.61 -5.90 -7.25
CA LEU A 236 21.57 -5.33 -6.40
C LEU A 236 20.42 -4.67 -7.20
N ILE A 237 20.59 -4.53 -8.52
CA ILE A 237 19.58 -3.95 -9.41
C ILE A 237 18.60 -5.06 -9.79
N TRP A 238 17.54 -5.21 -8.99
CA TRP A 238 16.48 -6.18 -9.27
C TRP A 238 15.62 -5.74 -10.46
N ASP A 239 15.11 -6.71 -11.20
CA ASP A 239 14.23 -6.53 -12.37
C ASP A 239 13.09 -7.56 -12.44
N SER A 240 12.93 -8.34 -11.38
CA SER A 240 11.90 -9.37 -11.24
C SER A 240 11.14 -9.22 -9.93
N TYR A 241 9.95 -9.78 -9.89
CA TYR A 241 9.04 -9.73 -8.76
C TYR A 241 8.70 -11.15 -8.28
N ILE A 242 8.36 -11.28 -7.00
CA ILE A 242 7.76 -12.52 -6.45
C ILE A 242 6.51 -12.85 -7.28
N SER A 243 6.35 -14.10 -7.69
CA SER A 243 5.19 -14.49 -8.50
C SER A 243 3.88 -14.33 -7.72
N PHE A 244 2.79 -14.06 -8.44
CA PHE A 244 1.48 -13.80 -7.85
C PHE A 244 1.05 -14.89 -6.85
N GLU A 245 1.29 -16.17 -7.17
CA GLU A 245 0.91 -17.33 -6.37
C GLU A 245 1.65 -17.42 -5.03
N LYS A 246 2.78 -16.72 -4.91
CA LYS A 246 3.60 -16.68 -3.71
C LYS A 246 3.29 -15.48 -2.82
N LEU A 247 2.36 -14.60 -3.21
CA LEU A 247 1.95 -13.49 -2.36
C LEU A 247 1.07 -13.98 -1.21
N PRO A 248 1.06 -13.29 -0.05
CA PRO A 248 0.16 -13.62 1.05
C PRO A 248 -1.32 -13.54 0.60
N MET A 249 -2.01 -14.68 0.69
CA MET A 249 -3.41 -14.82 0.29
C MET A 249 -4.16 -15.71 1.27
N VAL A 250 -5.45 -15.44 1.43
CA VAL A 250 -6.39 -16.26 2.21
C VAL A 250 -7.66 -16.41 1.39
N ILE A 251 -8.06 -17.64 1.10
CA ILE A 251 -9.26 -17.96 0.31
C ILE A 251 -10.14 -18.86 1.18
N ASN A 252 -11.40 -18.49 1.33
CA ASN A 252 -12.42 -19.25 2.07
C ASN A 252 -11.93 -19.76 3.45
N PRO A 253 -11.51 -18.86 4.37
CA PRO A 253 -11.04 -19.27 5.68
C PRO A 253 -12.16 -19.99 6.46
N SER A 254 -11.77 -20.94 7.30
CA SER A 254 -12.69 -21.73 8.12
C SER A 254 -13.44 -20.91 9.17
N SER A 255 -12.95 -19.72 9.51
CA SER A 255 -13.66 -18.76 10.37
C SER A 255 -14.72 -17.93 9.64
N GLY A 256 -14.83 -18.04 8.32
CA GLY A 256 -15.91 -17.41 7.54
C GLY A 256 -15.84 -15.89 7.39
N TYR A 257 -14.79 -15.25 7.88
CA TYR A 257 -14.60 -13.80 7.76
C TYR A 257 -13.20 -13.41 7.31
N LEU A 258 -13.11 -12.24 6.68
CA LEU A 258 -11.88 -11.57 6.29
C LEU A 258 -11.98 -10.09 6.64
N ILE A 259 -10.89 -9.49 7.09
CA ILE A 259 -10.76 -8.05 7.28
C ILE A 259 -9.43 -7.53 6.77
N SER A 260 -9.50 -6.50 5.94
CA SER A 260 -8.36 -5.67 5.56
C SER A 260 -8.59 -4.25 6.04
N ALA A 261 -7.67 -3.74 6.85
CA ALA A 261 -7.71 -2.44 7.51
C ALA A 261 -6.30 -1.81 7.55
N ASN A 262 -5.57 -1.95 6.43
CA ASN A 262 -4.18 -1.49 6.22
C ASN A 262 -3.14 -2.08 7.20
N GLN A 263 -3.39 -3.29 7.70
CA GLN A 263 -2.48 -4.03 8.56
C GLN A 263 -1.61 -5.03 7.78
N SER A 264 -0.72 -5.70 8.52
CA SER A 264 0.02 -6.89 8.11
C SER A 264 -0.87 -7.94 7.40
N PRO A 265 -0.45 -8.50 6.26
CA PRO A 265 -1.22 -9.54 5.58
C PRO A 265 -1.27 -10.87 6.33
N PHE A 266 -0.47 -11.02 7.39
CA PHE A 266 -0.41 -12.23 8.22
C PHE A 266 -1.47 -12.27 9.32
N PHE A 267 -2.36 -11.26 9.39
CA PHE A 267 -3.44 -11.16 10.37
C PHE A 267 -4.67 -10.50 9.75
N VAL A 268 -5.39 -11.28 8.93
CA VAL A 268 -6.58 -10.83 8.19
C VAL A 268 -7.82 -11.67 8.50
N THR A 269 -7.63 -12.79 9.18
CA THR A 269 -8.67 -13.72 9.62
C THR A 269 -8.26 -14.41 10.93
N SER A 270 -8.88 -15.54 11.28
CA SER A 270 -8.46 -16.36 12.43
C SER A 270 -7.03 -16.90 12.30
N ASP A 271 -6.36 -17.16 13.43
CA ASP A 271 -4.96 -17.60 13.48
C ASP A 271 -4.70 -18.90 12.70
N LYS A 272 -5.72 -19.74 12.54
CA LYS A 272 -5.61 -21.03 11.84
C LYS A 272 -5.41 -20.88 10.33
N ASP A 273 -6.03 -19.86 9.74
CA ASP A 273 -6.10 -19.70 8.28
C ASP A 273 -5.23 -18.54 7.76
N ASN A 274 -4.61 -17.77 8.66
CA ASN A 274 -3.67 -16.72 8.27
C ASN A 274 -2.40 -17.30 7.62
N PRO A 275 -1.77 -16.61 6.65
CA PRO A 275 -0.51 -17.06 6.09
C PRO A 275 0.60 -17.08 7.15
N ASP A 276 1.41 -18.15 7.19
CA ASP A 276 2.53 -18.23 8.14
C ASP A 276 3.67 -17.31 7.70
N ARG A 277 3.98 -16.29 8.52
CA ARG A 277 5.07 -15.34 8.29
C ARG A 277 6.42 -16.03 8.04
N LYS A 278 6.66 -17.23 8.59
CA LYS A 278 7.92 -17.97 8.41
C LYS A 278 8.16 -18.44 6.98
N ASN A 279 7.12 -18.51 6.15
CA ASN A 279 7.23 -18.88 4.74
C ASN A 279 7.72 -17.73 3.85
N TYR A 280 7.96 -16.54 4.42
CA TYR A 280 8.34 -15.34 3.71
C TYR A 280 9.67 -14.80 4.23
N SER A 281 10.49 -14.25 3.34
CA SER A 281 11.78 -13.67 3.68
C SER A 281 11.59 -12.29 4.34
N ASN A 282 12.62 -11.79 5.02
CA ASN A 282 12.60 -10.42 5.53
C ASN A 282 12.78 -9.40 4.40
N GLU A 283 13.55 -9.75 3.38
CA GLU A 283 13.82 -8.96 2.18
C GLU A 283 12.55 -8.72 1.34
N ASP A 284 11.53 -9.60 1.46
CA ASP A 284 10.22 -9.40 0.82
C ASP A 284 9.51 -8.12 1.31
N GLY A 285 9.89 -7.59 2.48
CA GLY A 285 9.45 -6.27 2.94
C GLY A 285 7.95 -6.14 3.21
N PHE A 286 7.26 -7.25 3.50
CA PHE A 286 5.84 -7.22 3.89
C PHE A 286 5.64 -6.46 5.22
N PRO A 287 4.59 -5.64 5.33
CA PRO A 287 4.34 -4.86 6.54
C PRO A 287 4.03 -5.77 7.73
N THR A 288 4.57 -5.45 8.90
CA THR A 288 4.35 -6.21 10.14
C THR A 288 3.38 -5.54 11.12
N ARG A 289 2.95 -4.31 10.79
CA ARG A 289 2.17 -3.46 11.70
C ARG A 289 0.70 -3.86 11.73
N MET A 290 0.13 -3.95 12.93
CA MET A 290 -1.32 -3.98 13.15
C MET A 290 -1.90 -2.58 13.37
N THR A 291 -3.11 -2.34 12.87
CA THR A 291 -3.89 -1.11 13.11
C THR A 291 -4.95 -1.35 14.18
N ASN A 292 -5.42 -0.29 14.87
CA ASN A 292 -6.55 -0.45 15.81
C ASN A 292 -7.79 -1.00 15.11
N ARG A 293 -8.07 -0.54 13.87
CA ARG A 293 -9.20 -1.01 13.06
C ARG A 293 -9.12 -2.51 12.78
N ALA A 294 -7.93 -3.01 12.43
CA ALA A 294 -7.71 -4.44 12.23
C ALA A 294 -7.93 -5.24 13.51
N VAL A 295 -7.29 -4.85 14.61
CA VAL A 295 -7.42 -5.56 15.89
C VAL A 295 -8.88 -5.56 16.37
N ARG A 296 -9.53 -4.40 16.35
CA ARG A 296 -10.92 -4.25 16.77
C ARG A 296 -11.89 -5.02 15.89
N GLY A 297 -11.68 -5.01 14.57
CA GLY A 297 -12.52 -5.76 13.64
C GLY A 297 -12.34 -7.27 13.77
N LEU A 298 -11.11 -7.75 13.97
CA LEU A 298 -10.85 -9.17 14.26
C LEU A 298 -11.53 -9.62 15.56
N GLU A 299 -11.46 -8.83 16.64
CA GLU A 299 -12.17 -9.11 17.90
C GLU A 299 -13.68 -9.24 17.66
N LEU A 300 -14.27 -8.22 17.02
CA LEU A 300 -15.70 -8.20 16.72
C LEU A 300 -16.14 -9.39 15.88
N LEU A 301 -15.38 -9.78 14.87
CA LEU A 301 -15.74 -10.89 13.98
C LEU A 301 -15.51 -12.25 14.65
N SER A 302 -14.48 -12.39 15.50
CA SER A 302 -14.15 -13.65 16.17
C SER A 302 -15.14 -14.06 17.27
N GLU A 303 -15.87 -13.10 17.83
CA GLU A 303 -16.85 -13.33 18.89
C GLU A 303 -18.23 -13.74 18.34
N LEU A 304 -18.42 -13.69 17.02
CA LEU A 304 -19.73 -13.87 16.39
C LEU A 304 -19.85 -15.24 15.75
N ASP A 305 -21.02 -15.87 15.95
CA ASP A 305 -21.36 -17.17 15.38
C ASP A 305 -21.96 -16.98 13.98
N LYS A 306 -23.24 -16.62 13.88
CA LYS A 306 -23.88 -16.11 12.66
C LYS A 306 -24.28 -14.65 12.83
N ILE A 307 -24.05 -13.83 11.80
CA ILE A 307 -24.42 -12.42 11.79
C ILE A 307 -25.55 -12.13 10.81
N ASP A 308 -26.45 -11.23 11.18
CA ASP A 308 -27.41 -10.64 10.25
C ASP A 308 -26.82 -9.38 9.58
N GLU A 309 -27.56 -8.82 8.61
CA GLU A 309 -27.17 -7.59 7.92
C GLU A 309 -26.95 -6.42 8.88
N GLN A 310 -27.82 -6.28 9.89
CA GLN A 310 -27.75 -5.17 10.84
C GLN A 310 -26.49 -5.26 11.72
N THR A 311 -26.12 -6.47 12.15
CA THR A 311 -24.89 -6.74 12.91
C THR A 311 -23.68 -6.45 12.03
N PHE A 312 -23.66 -6.94 10.79
CA PHE A 312 -22.59 -6.66 9.84
C PHE A 312 -22.40 -5.15 9.60
N SER A 313 -23.49 -4.42 9.38
CA SER A 313 -23.49 -2.96 9.24
C SER A 313 -22.96 -2.27 10.50
N SER A 314 -23.36 -2.75 11.69
CA SER A 314 -22.92 -2.18 12.97
C SER A 314 -21.41 -2.33 13.19
N ILE A 315 -20.79 -3.44 12.74
CA ILE A 315 -19.33 -3.63 12.80
C ILE A 315 -18.60 -2.52 12.02
N LYS A 316 -19.07 -2.20 10.80
CA LYS A 316 -18.50 -1.12 9.99
C LYS A 316 -18.62 0.25 10.67
N HIS A 317 -19.61 0.44 11.54
CA HIS A 317 -19.85 1.67 12.28
C HIS A 317 -19.24 1.69 13.70
N ASP A 318 -18.49 0.65 14.12
CA ASP A 318 -17.77 0.66 15.40
C ASP A 318 -16.69 1.74 15.41
N LYS A 319 -16.67 2.54 16.49
CA LYS A 319 -15.73 3.66 16.69
C LYS A 319 -14.84 3.45 17.91
N LYS A 320 -14.69 2.22 18.39
CA LYS A 320 -13.99 1.93 19.64
C LYS A 320 -12.50 1.63 19.40
N TYR A 321 -11.68 1.95 20.40
CA TYR A 321 -10.33 1.42 20.49
C TYR A 321 -10.38 0.03 21.14
N SER A 322 -9.71 -0.93 20.51
CA SER A 322 -9.44 -2.21 21.16
C SER A 322 -8.42 -2.00 22.26
N LYS A 323 -8.68 -2.58 23.44
CA LYS A 323 -7.72 -2.61 24.56
C LYS A 323 -6.43 -3.37 24.21
N ASN A 324 -6.52 -4.30 23.26
CA ASN A 324 -5.39 -5.08 22.79
C ASN A 324 -4.53 -4.31 21.77
N SER A 325 -5.05 -3.22 21.19
CA SER A 325 -4.35 -2.43 20.20
C SER A 325 -3.12 -1.70 20.78
N ARG A 326 -2.08 -1.54 19.95
CA ARG A 326 -0.89 -0.74 20.29
C ARG A 326 -1.27 0.70 20.68
N ALA A 327 -2.25 1.30 20.01
CA ALA A 327 -2.68 2.66 20.26
C ALA A 327 -3.29 2.81 21.67
N TYR A 328 -4.17 1.89 22.06
CA TYR A 328 -4.75 1.90 23.41
C TYR A 328 -3.69 1.70 24.48
N LYS A 329 -2.82 0.69 24.33
CA LYS A 329 -1.72 0.42 25.28
C LYS A 329 -0.76 1.61 25.41
N TYR A 330 -0.54 2.37 24.34
CA TYR A 330 0.25 3.60 24.38
C TYR A 330 -0.45 4.69 25.20
N LEU A 331 -1.73 4.94 24.93
CA LEU A 331 -2.52 5.93 25.68
C LEU A 331 -2.65 5.56 27.15
N GLU A 332 -2.89 4.28 27.46
CA GLU A 332 -2.94 3.77 28.83
C GLU A 332 -1.62 4.02 29.57
N LYS A 333 -0.48 3.69 28.95
CA LYS A 333 0.84 4.01 29.52
C LYS A 333 1.05 5.51 29.74
N ALA A 334 0.62 6.34 28.81
CA ALA A 334 0.73 7.79 28.94
C ALA A 334 -0.15 8.34 30.07
N MET A 335 -1.36 7.82 30.23
CA MET A 335 -2.29 8.20 31.31
C MET A 335 -1.79 7.77 32.69
N LEU A 336 -1.06 6.65 32.77
CA LEU A 336 -0.49 6.11 34.01
C LEU A 336 0.95 6.60 34.27
N ALA A 337 1.53 7.41 33.37
CA ALA A 337 2.87 7.92 33.55
C ALA A 337 2.91 8.94 34.69
N ASP A 338 3.80 8.72 35.66
CA ASP A 338 4.08 9.73 36.69
C ASP A 338 4.86 10.88 36.06
N LEU A 339 4.22 12.06 36.00
CA LEU A 339 4.80 13.28 35.46
C LEU A 339 5.57 14.08 36.52
N GLY A 340 5.62 13.60 37.78
CA GLY A 340 6.25 14.30 38.90
C GLY A 340 7.75 14.54 38.74
N ASP A 341 8.44 13.70 37.94
CA ASP A 341 9.87 13.81 37.63
C ASP A 341 10.18 14.56 36.32
N LEU A 342 9.19 15.18 35.67
CA LEU A 342 9.44 16.14 34.58
C LEU A 342 9.97 17.46 35.16
N ASN A 343 11.15 17.38 35.78
CA ASN A 343 11.94 18.52 36.21
C ASN A 343 12.31 19.40 35.00
N THR A 344 12.30 20.71 35.23
CA THR A 344 12.46 21.83 34.29
C THR A 344 13.64 21.76 33.32
N GLN A 345 14.64 20.89 33.56
CA GLN A 345 15.78 20.68 32.66
C GLN A 345 15.42 19.97 31.34
N LYS A 346 14.36 19.16 31.27
CA LYS A 346 13.97 18.49 30.00
C LYS A 346 13.19 19.40 29.04
N HIS A 347 12.60 20.49 29.53
CA HIS A 347 11.95 21.47 28.67
C HIS A 347 12.96 22.27 27.82
N GLU A 348 14.17 22.53 28.33
CA GLU A 348 15.24 23.16 27.54
C GLU A 348 15.73 22.26 26.40
N ILE A 349 15.79 20.94 26.61
CA ILE A 349 16.20 19.98 25.57
C ILE A 349 15.16 19.92 24.43
N TYR A 350 13.86 19.95 24.76
CA TYR A 350 12.80 19.96 23.75
C TYR A 350 12.65 21.32 23.04
N ALA A 351 12.85 22.44 23.74
CA ALA A 351 12.81 23.78 23.15
C ALA A 351 14.00 24.03 22.20
N ASN A 352 15.20 23.54 22.55
CA ASN A 352 16.38 23.64 21.69
C ASN A 352 16.34 22.69 20.48
N ALA A 353 15.52 21.64 20.51
CA ALA A 353 15.31 20.74 19.38
C ALA A 353 14.29 21.27 18.35
N GLN A 354 13.55 22.34 18.65
CA GLN A 354 12.63 23.00 17.72
C GLN A 354 13.24 24.21 16.99
N THR A 355 14.48 24.57 17.32
CA THR A 355 15.16 25.78 16.79
C THR A 355 16.42 25.47 15.96
N ILE A 356 16.60 24.22 15.49
CA ILE A 356 17.66 23.85 14.55
C ILE A 356 17.07 23.47 13.20
#